data_AF-A0A6L4ASP3-F1
#
_entry.id   AF-A0A6L4ASP3-F1
#
_cell.length_a   1.000
_cell.length_b   1.000
_cell.length_c   1.000
_cell.angle_alpha   90.00
_cell.angle_beta   90.00
_cell.angle_gamma   90.00
#
_symmetry.space_group_name_H-M   'P 1'
#
loop_
_entity.id
_entity.type
_entity.pdbx_description
1 polymer ?
#
loop_
_entity_poly.entity_id
_entity_poly.type
_entity_poly.pdbx_seq_one_letter_code
_entity_poly.pdbx_strand_id
1 'polypeptide(L)' 'MLTPADLERDWHLTGGQLHHVEPALDQLFVMRPTASAARYATAVPGLLLGGSGCHAGGGLTCDAGLLAATAALRGTRGSR' A
#
# COMPACT_ATOMS: atom_id res chain seq x y z
N MET A 1 -11.73 16.85 19.12
CA MET A 1 -11.54 16.84 17.65
C MET A 1 -10.40 15.89 17.36
N LEU A 2 -10.45 15.17 16.22
CA LEU A 2 -9.37 14.30 15.78
C LEU A 2 -8.40 15.09 14.89
N THR A 3 -7.13 15.14 15.25
CA THR A 3 -6.09 15.91 14.52
C THR A 3 -5.11 14.99 13.80
N PRO A 4 -4.33 15.48 12.81
CA PRO A 4 -3.25 14.70 12.21
C PRO A 4 -2.24 14.14 13.23
N ALA A 5 -1.96 14.87 14.32
CA ALA A 5 -1.11 14.39 15.40
C ALA A 5 -1.72 13.22 16.18
N ASP A 6 -3.06 13.20 16.33
CA ASP A 6 -3.76 12.05 16.90
C ASP A 6 -3.71 10.84 15.96
N LEU A 7 -3.87 11.08 14.65
CA LEU A 7 -3.77 10.02 13.64
C LEU A 7 -2.39 9.36 13.62
N GLU A 8 -1.33 10.16 13.70
CA GLU A 8 0.05 9.68 13.73
C GLU A 8 0.36 8.91 15.03
N ARG A 9 -0.10 9.41 16.18
CA ARG A 9 0.09 8.78 17.49
C ARG A 9 -0.64 7.44 17.62
N ASP A 10 -1.92 7.42 17.28
CA ASP A 10 -2.82 6.31 17.64
C ASP A 10 -2.92 5.24 16.52
N TRP A 11 -2.71 5.61 15.25
CA TRP A 11 -2.83 4.70 14.11
C TRP A 11 -1.58 4.63 13.23
N HIS A 12 -0.48 5.29 13.61
CA HIS A 12 0.78 5.28 12.85
C HIS A 12 0.63 5.80 11.41
N LEU A 13 -0.33 6.70 11.20
CA LEU A 13 -0.50 7.41 9.94
C LEU A 13 0.43 8.64 9.96
N THR A 14 1.68 8.47 9.53
CA THR A 14 2.67 9.57 9.47
C THR A 14 2.07 10.79 8.76
N GLY A 15 2.12 11.95 9.41
CA GLY A 15 1.53 13.21 8.92
C GLY A 15 0.00 13.20 8.82
N GLY A 16 -0.68 12.19 9.36
CA GLY A 16 -2.11 11.95 9.18
C GLY A 16 -2.49 11.46 7.78
N GLN A 17 -1.54 10.95 6.99
CA GLN A 17 -1.77 10.54 5.59
C GLN A 17 -2.44 9.17 5.52
N LEU A 18 -3.73 9.14 5.15
CA LEU A 18 -4.55 7.92 5.06
C LEU A 18 -3.97 6.89 4.06
N HIS A 19 -3.29 7.37 3.03
CA HIS A 19 -2.69 6.52 2.00
C HIS A 19 -1.22 6.22 2.24
N HIS A 20 -0.60 6.66 3.35
CA HIS A 20 0.85 6.57 3.61
C HIS A 20 1.79 7.16 2.52
N VAL A 21 1.26 7.63 1.40
CA VAL A 21 1.96 8.19 0.25
C VAL A 21 1.12 9.33 -0.30
N GLU A 22 1.78 10.40 -0.73
CA GLU A 22 1.10 11.52 -1.39
C GLU A 22 0.57 11.09 -2.77
N PRO A 23 -0.73 11.28 -3.08
CA PRO A 23 -1.28 10.99 -4.40
C PRO A 23 -0.91 12.10 -5.40
N ALA A 24 0.38 12.26 -5.67
CA ALA A 24 0.87 13.05 -6.81
C ALA A 24 0.38 12.45 -8.15
N LEU A 25 0.50 13.22 -9.24
CA LEU A 25 -0.06 12.84 -10.54
C LEU A 25 0.41 11.46 -11.03
N ASP A 26 1.67 11.13 -10.80
CA ASP A 26 2.27 9.82 -11.10
C ASP A 26 1.71 8.71 -10.20
N GLN A 27 1.39 9.03 -8.95
CA GLN A 27 0.86 8.11 -7.95
C GLN A 27 -0.65 7.87 -8.07
N LEU A 28 -1.40 8.60 -8.90
CA LEU A 28 -2.85 8.39 -9.07
C LEU A 28 -3.19 7.04 -9.73
N PHE A 29 -2.28 6.48 -10.52
CA PHE A 29 -2.52 5.25 -11.29
C PHE A 29 -1.88 4.02 -10.65
N VAL A 30 -0.93 3.38 -11.34
CA VAL A 30 -0.37 2.06 -11.00
C VAL A 30 0.99 2.14 -10.30
N MET A 31 1.47 3.35 -10.03
CA MET A 31 2.85 3.56 -9.55
C MET A 31 3.00 3.43 -8.03
N ARG A 32 1.89 3.26 -7.29
CA ARG A 32 1.90 3.16 -5.83
C ARG A 32 2.27 1.75 -5.32
N PRO A 33 3.23 1.63 -4.38
CA PRO A 33 4.07 2.70 -3.83
C PRO A 33 5.26 3.04 -4.74
N THR A 34 5.74 2.06 -5.51
CA THR A 34 6.75 2.22 -6.56
C THR A 34 6.51 1.18 -7.65
N ALA A 35 7.04 1.39 -8.85
CA ALA A 35 7.01 0.38 -9.92
C ALA A 35 7.79 -0.90 -9.56
N SER A 36 8.81 -0.81 -8.71
CA SER A 36 9.56 -1.99 -8.24
C SER A 36 8.74 -2.91 -7.34
N ALA A 37 7.63 -2.40 -6.76
CA ALA A 37 6.69 -3.18 -5.97
C ALA A 37 5.50 -3.72 -6.79
N ALA A 38 5.63 -3.79 -8.12
CA ALA A 38 4.58 -4.29 -9.00
C ALA A 38 4.14 -5.71 -8.62
N ARG A 39 2.87 -6.03 -8.90
CA ARG A 39 2.25 -7.30 -8.48
C ARG A 39 2.34 -7.54 -6.97
N TYR A 40 2.36 -6.45 -6.19
CA TYR A 40 2.36 -6.48 -4.72
C TYR A 40 3.61 -7.10 -4.12
N ALA A 41 4.64 -7.36 -4.93
CA ALA A 41 5.83 -8.10 -4.53
C ALA A 41 6.97 -7.13 -4.22
N THR A 42 7.65 -7.33 -3.10
CA THR A 42 8.83 -6.52 -2.76
C THR A 42 10.13 -7.22 -3.15
N ALA A 43 11.26 -6.53 -3.02
CA ALA A 43 12.58 -7.14 -3.14
C ALA A 43 12.89 -8.16 -2.02
N VAL A 44 12.10 -8.16 -0.93
CA VAL A 44 12.23 -9.14 0.14
C VAL A 44 11.40 -10.38 -0.20
N PRO A 45 12.03 -11.58 -0.34
CA PRO A 45 11.31 -12.79 -0.69
C PRO A 45 10.21 -13.13 0.33
N GLY A 46 8.99 -13.32 -0.16
CA GLY A 46 7.83 -13.65 0.68
C GLY A 46 7.13 -12.45 1.30
N LEU A 47 7.65 -11.23 1.13
CA LEU A 47 6.98 -10.00 1.58
C LEU A 47 6.14 -9.41 0.45
N LEU A 48 4.82 -9.34 0.70
CA LEU A 48 3.84 -8.73 -0.18
C LEU A 48 3.24 -7.47 0.46
N LEU A 49 2.88 -6.47 -0.34
CA LEU A 49 2.26 -5.25 0.12
C LEU A 49 0.76 -5.27 -0.16
N GLY A 50 -0.07 -4.92 0.82
CA GLY A 50 -1.54 -4.84 0.65
C GLY A 50 -2.17 -3.67 1.41
N GLY A 51 -1.36 -2.70 1.83
CA GLY A 51 -1.80 -1.53 2.60
C GLY A 51 -2.35 -0.41 1.73
N SER A 52 -2.82 0.68 2.36
CA SER A 52 -3.49 1.78 1.66
C SER A 52 -2.62 2.62 0.73
N GLY A 53 -1.30 2.54 0.90
CA GLY A 53 -0.32 3.15 0.00
C GLY A 53 0.03 2.34 -1.24
N CYS A 54 -0.66 1.23 -1.49
CA CYS A 54 -0.46 0.42 -2.69
C CYS A 54 -1.61 0.65 -3.68
N HIS A 55 -1.34 0.49 -4.98
CA HIS A 55 -2.40 0.25 -5.96
C HIS A 55 -3.20 -1.01 -5.54
N ALA A 56 -4.51 -1.15 -5.73
CA ALA A 56 -5.49 -0.27 -6.37
C ALA A 56 -6.05 0.86 -5.47
N GLY A 57 -5.30 1.23 -4.42
CA GLY A 57 -5.75 2.14 -3.36
C GLY A 57 -6.22 1.36 -2.15
N GLY A 58 -5.94 1.88 -0.95
CA GLY A 58 -6.65 1.46 0.26
C GLY A 58 -7.50 2.58 0.80
N GLY A 59 -8.77 2.25 0.87
CA GLY A 59 -9.80 2.92 1.63
C GLY A 59 -10.77 1.82 2.04
N LEU A 60 -12.07 2.10 1.98
CA LEU A 60 -13.09 1.14 2.39
C LEU A 60 -13.21 -0.10 1.49
N THR A 61 -12.76 -0.03 0.23
CA THR A 61 -12.86 -1.16 -0.72
C THR A 61 -11.85 -2.27 -0.46
N CYS A 62 -10.76 -1.97 0.25
CA CYS A 62 -9.71 -2.94 0.60
C CYS A 62 -9.08 -3.69 -0.61
N ASP A 63 -9.11 -3.10 -1.81
CA ASP A 63 -8.68 -3.77 -3.05
C ASP A 63 -7.20 -4.17 -3.05
N ALA A 64 -6.32 -3.30 -2.53
CA ALA A 64 -4.89 -3.62 -2.40
C ALA A 64 -4.65 -4.89 -1.57
N GLY A 65 -5.41 -5.06 -0.48
CA GLY A 65 -5.34 -6.25 0.38
C GLY A 65 -5.82 -7.51 -0.34
N LEU A 66 -6.94 -7.42 -1.06
CA LEU A 66 -7.48 -8.54 -1.85
C LEU A 66 -6.49 -8.99 -2.93
N LEU A 67 -5.88 -8.05 -3.64
CA LEU A 67 -4.94 -8.33 -4.72
C LEU A 67 -3.61 -8.89 -4.18
N ALA A 68 -3.12 -8.40 -3.05
CA ALA A 68 -1.98 -8.96 -2.35
C ALA A 68 -2.23 -10.40 -1.88
N ALA A 69 -3.40 -10.68 -1.29
CA ALA A 69 -3.79 -12.02 -0.87
C ALA A 69 -3.89 -12.98 -2.08
N THR A 70 -4.45 -12.50 -3.18
CA THR A 70 -4.50 -13.25 -4.44
C THR A 70 -3.09 -13.54 -4.98
N ALA A 71 -2.17 -12.58 -4.89
CA ALA A 71 -0.77 -12.79 -5.27
C ALA A 71 -0.09 -13.85 -4.39
N ALA A 72 -0.38 -13.86 -3.08
CA ALA A 72 0.10 -14.88 -2.15
C ALA A 72 -0.38 -16.29 -2.52
N LEU A 73 -1.68 -16.44 -2.80
CA LEU A 73 -2.30 -17.71 -3.19
C LEU A 73 -1.75 -18.25 -4.52
N ARG A 74 -1.34 -17.36 -5.43
CA ARG A 74 -0.68 -17.72 -6.70
C ARG A 74 0.79 -18.11 -6.54
N GLY A 75 1.34 -17.99 -5.34
CA GLY A 75 2.76 -18.26 -5.07
C GLY A 75 3.70 -17.19 -5.62
N THR A 76 3.24 -15.94 -5.74
CA THR A 76 4.10 -14.81 -6.13
C THR A 76 5.20 -14.67 -5.09
N ARG A 77 6.45 -14.90 -5.51
CA ARG A 77 7.64 -14.63 -4.70
C ARG A 77 8.19 -13.27 -5.11
N GLY A 78 8.71 -12.51 -4.14
CA GLY A 78 9.31 -11.18 -4.30
C GLY A 78 10.12 -11.02 -5.59
N SER A 79 10.04 -9.85 -6.24
CA SER A 79 10.84 -9.54 -7.43
C SER A 79 12.32 -9.76 -7.11
N ARG A 80 13.01 -10.57 -7.93
CA ARG A 80 14.47 -10.61 -7.97
C ARG A 80 15.02 -9.30 -8.53
#